data_AF-A0A800LRW6-F1
#
_entry.id   AF-A0A800LRW6-F1
#
_cell.length_a   1.000
_cell.length_b   1.000
_cell.length_c   1.000
_cell.angle_alpha   90.00
_cell.angle_beta   90.00
_cell.angle_gamma   90.00
#
_symmetry.space_group_name_H-M   'P 1'
#
loop_
_entity.id
_entity.type
_entity.pdbx_description
1 polymer ?
#
loop_
_entity_poly.entity_id
_entity_poly.type
_entity_poly.pdbx_seq_one_letter_code
_entity_poly.pdbx_strand_id
1 'polypeptide(L)'
;MEDIANHGVAEHWFYKNTNSRAQRAHNRAQQWIRELVEMQKRSGNAMEFINHVKHDLFPDEVYVFSPKGGVFSLPAGATPIDFAYAVHTDIGNTCIACRINRRLAPLSQKLDSGDTIEIVTTASAKPNMSWLNFVATAKASSNIRHALKHQATDDAVNLGRRLLNQELGTNDLSLDTIDAQLLKHYVGQHKLTSVDALLAEVGAGKRLAYIVATALSQDATDEEGQTKAIGPME
;
A
#
# COMPACT_ATOMS: atom_id res chain seq x y z
N MET A 1 22.23 -52.34 21.32
CA MET A 1 23.08 -52.67 20.17
C MET A 1 22.22 -53.33 19.09
N GLU A 2 21.21 -52.61 18.60
CA GLU A 2 20.24 -52.97 17.55
C GLU A 2 19.25 -51.81 17.63
N ASP A 3 19.32 -50.76 16.80
CA ASP A 3 18.77 -50.74 15.44
C ASP A 3 19.57 -49.80 14.53
N ILE A 4 20.85 -50.12 14.32
CA ILE A 4 21.68 -49.61 13.23
C ILE A 4 21.34 -50.34 11.90
N ALA A 5 20.20 -51.04 11.83
CA ALA A 5 19.95 -52.04 10.81
C ALA A 5 19.14 -51.56 9.59
N ASN A 6 18.61 -50.33 9.55
CA ASN A 6 17.60 -50.02 8.53
C ASN A 6 17.91 -49.03 7.43
N HIS A 7 19.04 -48.31 7.38
CA HIS A 7 19.35 -47.50 6.20
C HIS A 7 20.84 -47.41 5.91
N GLY A 8 21.36 -48.49 5.30
CA GLY A 8 22.51 -48.37 4.42
C GLY A 8 22.12 -47.70 3.09
N VAL A 9 23.11 -47.09 2.44
CA VAL A 9 23.11 -46.54 1.08
C VAL A 9 22.45 -45.17 0.87
N ALA A 10 22.96 -44.15 1.57
CA ALA A 10 23.10 -42.77 1.03
C ALA A 10 24.05 -41.92 1.91
N GLU A 11 25.07 -42.54 2.51
CA GLU A 11 26.14 -41.78 3.13
C GLU A 11 26.88 -41.03 2.03
N HIS A 12 26.96 -39.72 2.18
CA HIS A 12 27.85 -38.85 1.42
C HIS A 12 27.33 -38.30 0.08
N TRP A 13 26.26 -37.48 0.10
CA TRP A 13 26.20 -36.38 -0.89
C TRP A 13 25.45 -35.10 -0.53
N PHE A 14 25.25 -34.74 0.75
CA PHE A 14 24.86 -33.34 1.09
C PHE A 14 25.49 -32.81 2.39
N TYR A 15 26.73 -33.23 2.64
CA TYR A 15 27.59 -32.67 3.68
C TYR A 15 28.30 -31.42 3.14
N LYS A 16 27.79 -30.20 3.42
CA LYS A 16 28.63 -29.11 3.97
C LYS A 16 27.99 -27.73 4.26
N ASN A 17 26.73 -27.43 3.91
CA ASN A 17 26.23 -26.05 4.10
C ASN A 17 24.88 -25.87 4.83
N THR A 18 24.18 -26.96 5.18
CA THR A 18 22.84 -26.86 5.81
C THR A 18 22.85 -27.09 7.33
N ASN A 19 23.93 -27.68 7.87
CA ASN A 19 24.01 -28.06 9.29
C ASN A 19 24.10 -26.87 10.26
N SER A 20 24.51 -25.67 9.84
CA SER A 20 24.64 -24.56 10.78
C SER A 20 23.28 -24.02 11.26
N ARG A 21 22.22 -24.06 10.44
CA ARG A 21 20.90 -23.52 10.81
C ARG A 21 20.07 -24.54 11.59
N ALA A 22 20.08 -25.80 11.16
CA ALA A 22 19.42 -26.91 11.86
C ALA A 22 20.07 -27.21 13.22
N GLN A 23 21.41 -27.21 13.29
CA GLN A 23 22.13 -27.39 14.57
C GLN A 23 21.91 -26.22 15.52
N ARG A 24 21.89 -24.97 15.03
CA ARG A 24 21.57 -23.79 15.84
C ARG A 24 20.12 -23.84 16.36
N ALA A 25 19.17 -24.27 15.53
CA ALA A 25 17.78 -24.45 15.94
C ALA A 25 17.65 -25.55 17.02
N HIS A 26 18.37 -26.66 16.87
CA HIS A 26 18.39 -27.75 17.85
C HIS A 26 19.00 -27.32 19.19
N ASN A 27 20.15 -26.63 19.17
CA ASN A 27 20.80 -26.17 20.39
C ASN A 27 19.95 -25.12 21.13
N ARG A 28 19.28 -24.22 20.40
CA ARG A 28 18.32 -23.27 20.98
C ARG A 28 17.12 -23.97 21.60
N ALA A 29 16.53 -24.97 20.92
CA ALA A 29 15.42 -25.74 21.46
C ALA A 29 15.79 -26.46 22.76
N GLN A 30 17.01 -27.02 22.86
CA GLN A 30 17.47 -27.65 24.10
C GLN A 30 17.71 -26.64 25.24
N GLN A 31 18.21 -25.45 24.92
CA GLN A 31 18.40 -24.39 25.92
C GLN A 31 17.06 -23.84 26.42
N TRP A 32 16.12 -23.63 25.52
CA TRP A 32 14.74 -23.28 25.80
C TRP A 32 14.06 -24.30 26.73
N ILE A 33 14.16 -25.61 26.47
CA ILE A 33 13.59 -26.66 27.35
C ILE A 33 14.16 -26.57 28.78
N ARG A 34 15.45 -26.25 28.93
CA ARG A 34 16.07 -26.08 30.25
C ARG A 34 15.51 -24.86 30.98
N GLU A 35 15.37 -23.73 30.28
CA GLU A 35 14.79 -22.50 30.82
C GLU A 35 13.31 -22.66 31.20
N LEU A 36 12.53 -23.45 30.44
CA LEU A 36 11.14 -23.81 30.77
C LEU A 36 11.02 -24.59 32.09
N VAL A 37 11.89 -25.58 32.29
CA VAL A 37 11.91 -26.39 33.51
C VAL A 37 12.35 -25.55 34.71
N GLU A 38 13.22 -24.56 34.52
CA GLU A 38 13.64 -23.65 35.57
C GLU A 38 12.59 -22.59 35.92
N MET A 39 11.83 -22.07 34.94
CA MET A 39 10.75 -21.11 35.17
C MET A 39 9.53 -21.75 35.85
N GLN A 40 9.17 -23.00 35.50
CA GLN A 40 8.13 -23.75 36.22
C GLN A 40 8.43 -23.87 37.72
N LYS A 41 9.72 -23.97 38.07
CA LYS A 41 10.19 -24.05 39.46
C LYS A 41 10.17 -22.70 40.18
N ARG A 42 10.03 -21.56 39.46
CA ARG A 42 10.21 -20.21 40.01
C ARG A 42 8.95 -19.33 40.02
N SER A 43 7.97 -19.51 39.13
CA SER A 43 6.86 -18.55 38.96
C SER A 43 5.47 -19.17 39.12
N GLY A 44 4.62 -18.52 39.94
CA GLY A 44 3.21 -18.87 40.16
C GLY A 44 2.21 -18.23 39.19
N ASN A 45 2.66 -17.58 38.11
CA ASN A 45 1.76 -16.91 37.14
C ASN A 45 1.92 -17.50 35.72
N ALA A 46 0.97 -18.36 35.33
CA ALA A 46 0.96 -19.06 34.05
C ALA A 46 0.91 -18.12 32.82
N MET A 47 0.49 -16.86 33.01
CA MET A 47 0.35 -15.91 31.91
C MET A 47 1.69 -15.35 31.43
N GLU A 48 2.61 -15.05 32.34
CA GLU A 48 3.98 -14.61 31.97
C GLU A 48 4.76 -15.75 31.29
N PHE A 49 4.53 -16.99 31.73
CA PHE A 49 5.13 -18.18 31.12
C PHE A 49 4.70 -18.38 29.66
N ILE A 50 3.41 -18.26 29.35
CA ILE A 50 2.90 -18.40 27.97
C ILE A 50 3.44 -17.30 27.06
N ASN A 51 3.59 -16.07 27.57
CA ASN A 51 4.14 -14.96 26.78
C ASN A 51 5.63 -15.17 26.46
N HIS A 52 6.41 -15.70 27.40
CA HIS A 52 7.83 -16.02 27.19
C HIS A 52 8.01 -17.16 26.17
N VAL A 53 7.24 -18.24 26.32
CA VAL A 53 7.22 -19.40 25.41
C VAL A 53 6.87 -19.00 23.97
N LYS A 54 5.89 -18.11 23.79
CA LYS A 54 5.46 -17.65 22.46
C LYS A 54 6.51 -16.78 21.77
N HIS A 55 7.25 -15.99 22.53
CA HIS A 55 8.31 -15.12 22.00
C HIS A 55 9.51 -15.92 21.49
N ASP A 56 9.90 -16.99 22.20
CA ASP A 56 11.05 -17.84 21.83
C ASP A 56 10.80 -18.78 20.65
N LEU A 57 9.54 -19.13 20.36
CA LEU A 57 9.17 -20.03 19.26
C LEU A 57 9.15 -19.32 17.89
N PHE A 58 8.91 -18.00 17.87
CA PHE A 58 8.87 -17.17 16.65
C PHE A 58 9.49 -15.79 16.94
N PRO A 59 10.83 -15.68 17.04
CA PRO A 59 11.51 -14.44 17.45
C PRO A 59 11.32 -13.25 16.47
N ASP A 60 10.73 -13.52 15.30
CA ASP A 60 10.52 -12.55 14.23
C ASP A 60 9.07 -12.03 14.16
N GLU A 61 8.18 -12.36 15.11
CA GLU A 61 6.77 -11.93 15.11
C GLU A 61 6.34 -11.27 16.43
N VAL A 62 5.44 -10.29 16.33
CA VAL A 62 4.78 -9.60 17.44
C VAL A 62 3.28 -9.82 17.37
N TYR A 63 2.67 -10.09 18.52
CA TYR A 63 1.24 -10.35 18.64
C TYR A 63 0.53 -9.16 19.29
N VAL A 64 -0.36 -8.52 18.53
CA VAL A 64 -1.07 -7.32 18.97
C VAL A 64 -2.57 -7.51 18.98
N PHE A 65 -3.26 -6.74 19.81
CA PHE A 65 -4.69 -6.80 20.02
C PHE A 65 -5.40 -5.60 19.41
N SER A 66 -6.56 -5.82 18.81
CA SER A 66 -7.51 -4.75 18.54
C SER A 66 -8.33 -4.43 19.80
N PRO A 67 -8.96 -3.24 19.90
CA PRO A 67 -9.76 -2.88 21.08
C PRO A 67 -11.00 -3.79 21.25
N LYS A 68 -11.39 -4.51 20.19
CA LYS A 68 -12.48 -5.49 20.18
C LYS A 68 -12.02 -6.90 20.58
N GLY A 69 -10.75 -7.08 20.94
CA GLY A 69 -10.18 -8.37 21.36
C GLY A 69 -9.69 -9.27 20.22
N GLY A 70 -9.63 -8.77 18.99
CA GLY A 70 -9.04 -9.53 17.87
C GLY A 70 -7.52 -9.60 18.00
N VAL A 71 -6.92 -10.74 17.66
CA VAL A 71 -5.47 -10.99 17.75
C VAL A 71 -4.86 -10.98 16.36
N PHE A 72 -3.77 -10.24 16.18
CA PHE A 72 -3.04 -10.13 14.92
C PHE A 72 -1.58 -10.50 15.14
N SER A 73 -1.02 -11.34 14.27
CA SER A 73 0.43 -11.55 14.18
C SER A 73 1.00 -10.63 13.10
N LEU A 74 2.07 -9.92 13.42
CA LEU A 74 2.80 -9.01 12.55
C LEU A 74 4.31 -9.31 12.67
N PRO A 75 5.14 -9.01 11.66
CA PRO A 75 6.59 -9.17 11.81
C PRO A 75 7.15 -8.22 12.87
N ALA A 76 8.25 -8.62 13.51
CA ALA A 76 8.98 -7.81 14.46
C ALA A 76 9.39 -6.48 13.84
N GLY A 77 9.19 -5.40 14.59
CA GLY A 77 9.41 -4.03 14.10
C GLY A 77 8.27 -3.46 13.27
N ALA A 78 7.14 -4.16 13.14
CA ALA A 78 5.91 -3.59 12.62
C ALA A 78 5.47 -2.35 13.41
N THR A 79 4.74 -1.48 12.72
CA THR A 79 4.25 -0.20 13.25
C THR A 79 2.72 -0.16 13.27
N PRO A 80 2.09 0.83 13.94
CA PRO A 80 0.65 1.04 13.88
C PRO A 80 0.09 1.12 12.45
N ILE A 81 0.86 1.61 11.47
CA ILE A 81 0.46 1.64 10.06
C ILE A 81 0.41 0.23 9.47
N ASP A 82 1.38 -0.62 9.79
CA ASP A 82 1.35 -2.03 9.36
C ASP A 82 0.12 -2.76 9.93
N PHE A 83 -0.20 -2.50 11.20
CA PHE A 83 -1.43 -3.00 11.81
C PHE A 83 -2.68 -2.49 11.10
N ALA A 84 -2.77 -1.19 10.81
CA ALA A 84 -3.91 -0.60 10.10
C ALA A 84 -4.18 -1.31 8.76
N TYR A 85 -3.14 -1.52 7.94
CA TYR A 85 -3.24 -2.26 6.66
C TYR A 85 -3.45 -3.77 6.83
N ALA A 86 -3.05 -4.35 7.97
CA ALA A 86 -3.38 -5.73 8.30
C ALA A 86 -4.89 -5.88 8.57
N VAL A 87 -5.49 -4.94 9.29
CA VAL A 87 -6.94 -4.90 9.55
C VAL A 87 -7.73 -4.64 8.27
N HIS A 88 -7.47 -3.52 7.57
CA HIS A 88 -8.11 -3.21 6.30
C HIS A 88 -7.37 -2.12 5.53
N THR A 89 -7.38 -2.19 4.20
CA THR A 89 -6.74 -1.17 3.35
C THR A 89 -7.33 0.23 3.58
N ASP A 90 -8.65 0.34 3.73
CA ASP A 90 -9.30 1.63 4.00
C ASP A 90 -8.91 2.22 5.36
N ILE A 91 -8.72 1.38 6.39
CA ILE A 91 -8.27 1.84 7.71
C ILE A 91 -6.83 2.37 7.59
N GLY A 92 -5.97 1.67 6.86
CA GLY A 92 -4.61 2.15 6.55
C GLY A 92 -4.63 3.48 5.77
N ASN A 93 -5.47 3.59 4.75
CA ASN A 93 -5.55 4.78 3.89
C ASN A 93 -6.12 6.01 4.60
N THR A 94 -7.04 5.80 5.54
CA THR A 94 -7.73 6.87 6.29
C THR A 94 -7.11 7.14 7.67
N CYS A 95 -5.97 6.52 7.99
CA CYS A 95 -5.30 6.67 9.29
C CYS A 95 -4.75 8.09 9.49
N ILE A 96 -5.03 8.68 10.66
CA ILE A 96 -4.47 9.99 11.06
C ILE A 96 -3.66 9.92 12.35
N ALA A 97 -3.98 8.98 13.24
CA ALA A 97 -3.31 8.80 14.52
C ALA A 97 -3.51 7.38 15.03
N CYS A 98 -2.76 7.02 16.06
CA CYS A 98 -2.94 5.75 16.76
C CYS A 98 -2.90 5.94 18.27
N ARG A 99 -3.48 4.97 18.98
CA ARG A 99 -3.26 4.79 20.40
C ARG A 99 -2.74 3.38 20.65
N ILE A 100 -1.72 3.29 21.49
CA ILE A 100 -1.17 2.05 22.00
C ILE A 100 -1.52 1.99 23.48
N ASN A 101 -2.19 0.93 23.91
CA ASN A 101 -2.65 0.74 25.29
C ASN A 101 -3.42 1.96 25.82
N ARG A 102 -4.35 2.48 24.99
CA ARG A 102 -5.20 3.66 25.26
C ARG A 102 -4.45 5.00 25.40
N ARG A 103 -3.17 5.07 25.04
CA ARG A 103 -2.38 6.32 25.04
C ARG A 103 -1.99 6.70 23.62
N LEU A 104 -2.04 7.99 23.28
CA LEU A 104 -1.58 8.48 21.99
C LEU A 104 -0.10 8.13 21.79
N ALA A 105 0.22 7.63 20.60
CA ALA A 105 1.57 7.19 20.25
C ALA A 105 1.92 7.63 18.82
N PRO A 106 3.22 7.81 18.50
CA PRO A 106 3.67 8.06 17.14
C PRO A 106 3.36 6.89 16.21
N LEU A 107 2.97 7.18 14.97
CA LEU A 107 2.70 6.16 13.94
C LEU A 107 3.94 5.35 13.53
N SER A 108 5.14 5.84 13.83
CA SER A 108 6.42 5.17 13.57
C SER A 108 6.91 4.31 14.73
N GLN A 109 6.20 4.31 15.87
CA GLN A 109 6.58 3.49 17.02
C GLN A 109 6.48 2.00 16.65
N LYS A 110 7.50 1.22 17.03
CA LYS A 110 7.49 -0.24 16.88
C LYS A 110 6.53 -0.85 17.89
N LEU A 111 5.80 -1.87 17.45
CA LEU A 111 4.84 -2.59 18.27
C LEU A 111 5.52 -3.70 19.06
N ASP A 112 5.09 -3.87 20.32
CA ASP A 112 5.51 -4.97 21.16
C ASP A 112 4.38 -6.00 21.33
N SER A 113 4.75 -7.26 21.57
CA SER A 113 3.77 -8.31 21.86
C SER A 113 2.99 -7.97 23.12
N GLY A 114 1.67 -8.02 23.05
CA GLY A 114 0.79 -7.63 24.15
C GLY A 114 0.07 -6.30 23.95
N ASP A 115 0.55 -5.47 23.02
CA ASP A 115 -0.01 -4.14 22.82
C ASP A 115 -1.44 -4.18 22.27
N THR A 116 -2.30 -3.33 22.81
CA THR A 116 -3.63 -3.05 22.25
C THR A 116 -3.58 -1.80 21.38
N ILE A 117 -3.86 -1.95 20.09
CA ILE A 117 -3.72 -0.90 19.08
C ILE A 117 -5.10 -0.40 18.64
N GLU A 118 -5.33 0.90 18.82
CA GLU A 118 -6.49 1.61 18.28
C GLU A 118 -6.03 2.54 17.16
N ILE A 119 -6.60 2.40 15.98
CA ILE A 119 -6.34 3.29 14.84
C ILE A 119 -7.43 4.35 14.79
N VAL A 120 -7.03 5.61 14.69
CA VAL A 120 -7.93 6.75 14.53
C VAL A 120 -7.96 7.10 13.05
N THR A 121 -9.16 7.11 12.45
CA THR A 121 -9.36 7.34 11.02
C THR A 121 -10.23 8.56 10.72
N THR A 122 -10.12 9.10 9.52
CA THR A 122 -11.05 10.10 8.98
C THR A 122 -11.25 9.96 7.47
N ALA A 123 -12.45 10.24 6.98
CA ALA A 123 -12.80 9.99 5.56
C ALA A 123 -11.96 10.80 4.56
N SER A 124 -11.48 11.99 4.95
CA SER A 124 -10.65 12.86 4.11
C SER A 124 -9.15 12.61 4.23
N ALA A 125 -8.71 11.69 5.10
CA ALA A 125 -7.30 11.39 5.25
C ALA A 125 -6.76 10.64 4.03
N LYS A 126 -5.48 10.90 3.74
CA LYS A 126 -4.73 10.25 2.68
C LYS A 126 -3.39 9.76 3.24
N PRO A 127 -2.82 8.68 2.70
CA PRO A 127 -1.51 8.20 3.10
C PRO A 127 -0.42 9.26 2.95
N ASN A 128 0.55 9.23 3.86
CA ASN A 128 1.71 10.10 3.80
C ASN A 128 2.93 9.35 3.26
N MET A 129 3.68 9.98 2.34
CA MET A 129 4.92 9.43 1.78
C MET A 129 5.94 9.03 2.86
N SER A 130 6.01 9.80 3.96
CA SER A 130 6.94 9.54 5.06
C SER A 130 6.75 8.18 5.73
N TRP A 131 5.57 7.55 5.61
CA TRP A 131 5.30 6.24 6.17
C TRP A 131 6.15 5.14 5.55
N LEU A 132 6.54 5.28 4.27
CA LEU A 132 7.41 4.32 3.60
C LEU A 132 8.79 4.17 4.24
N ASN A 133 9.19 5.13 5.09
CA ASN A 133 10.48 5.09 5.79
C ASN A 133 10.48 4.16 7.01
N PHE A 134 9.31 3.82 7.55
CA PHE A 134 9.22 3.08 8.82
C PHE A 134 8.25 1.89 8.82
N VAL A 135 7.39 1.75 7.81
CA VAL A 135 6.56 0.53 7.68
C VAL A 135 7.44 -0.70 7.43
N ALA A 136 7.13 -1.80 8.12
CA ALA A 136 7.90 -3.03 8.01
C ALA A 136 7.34 -3.99 6.95
N THR A 137 6.02 -3.95 6.71
CA THR A 137 5.35 -4.98 5.89
C THR A 137 5.31 -4.62 4.40
N ALA A 138 5.51 -5.63 3.55
CA ALA A 138 5.33 -5.49 2.11
C ALA A 138 3.89 -5.07 1.74
N LYS A 139 2.89 -5.58 2.47
CA LYS A 139 1.47 -5.23 2.28
C LYS A 139 1.23 -3.74 2.49
N ALA A 140 1.67 -3.17 3.61
CA ALA A 140 1.50 -1.73 3.87
C ALA A 140 2.23 -0.90 2.81
N SER A 141 3.51 -1.20 2.55
CA SER A 141 4.31 -0.44 1.58
C SER A 141 3.72 -0.46 0.16
N SER A 142 3.15 -1.59 -0.29
CA SER A 142 2.51 -1.71 -1.61
C SER A 142 1.24 -0.86 -1.68
N ASN A 143 0.35 -0.96 -0.68
CA ASN A 143 -0.89 -0.18 -0.64
C ASN A 143 -0.62 1.33 -0.53
N ILE A 144 0.35 1.75 0.27
CA ILE A 144 0.76 3.16 0.39
C ILE A 144 1.23 3.69 -0.97
N ARG A 145 2.14 2.98 -1.66
CA ARG A 145 2.62 3.40 -3.00
C ARG A 145 1.49 3.48 -4.01
N HIS A 146 0.58 2.50 -3.99
CA HIS A 146 -0.58 2.48 -4.87
C HIS A 146 -1.48 3.70 -4.63
N ALA A 147 -1.83 3.97 -3.37
CA ALA A 147 -2.66 5.12 -3.01
C ALA A 147 -2.01 6.46 -3.37
N LEU A 148 -0.71 6.63 -3.11
CA LEU A 148 0.04 7.83 -3.47
C LEU A 148 0.10 8.05 -4.99
N LYS A 149 0.21 6.97 -5.78
CA LYS A 149 0.19 7.05 -7.24
C LYS A 149 -1.17 7.49 -7.77
N HIS A 150 -2.26 6.93 -7.24
CA HIS A 150 -3.61 7.35 -7.59
C HIS A 150 -3.86 8.81 -7.22
N GLN A 151 -3.49 9.21 -6.01
CA GLN A 151 -3.59 10.62 -5.59
C GLN A 151 -2.83 11.56 -6.53
N ALA A 152 -1.58 11.23 -6.89
CA ALA A 152 -0.82 12.05 -7.83
C ALA A 152 -1.48 12.14 -9.22
N THR A 153 -2.15 11.06 -9.64
CA THR A 153 -2.87 11.02 -10.92
C THR A 153 -4.12 11.88 -10.84
N ASP A 154 -4.93 11.76 -9.79
CA ASP A 154 -6.14 12.56 -9.57
C ASP A 154 -5.81 14.06 -9.46
N ASP A 155 -4.75 14.40 -8.73
CA ASP A 155 -4.28 15.78 -8.58
C ASP A 155 -3.81 16.34 -9.95
N ALA A 156 -3.12 15.54 -10.76
CA ALA A 156 -2.72 15.91 -12.12
C ALA A 156 -3.93 16.10 -13.05
N VAL A 157 -4.92 15.19 -13.02
CA VAL A 157 -6.16 15.32 -13.79
C VAL A 157 -6.90 16.61 -13.43
N ASN A 158 -7.07 16.88 -12.14
CA ASN A 158 -7.76 18.07 -11.64
C ASN A 158 -7.02 19.37 -12.02
N LEU A 159 -5.69 19.37 -11.96
CA LEU A 159 -4.88 20.50 -12.43
C LEU A 159 -5.00 20.68 -13.94
N GLY A 160 -4.86 19.60 -14.71
CA GLY A 160 -4.96 19.62 -16.17
C GLY A 160 -6.32 20.11 -16.65
N ARG A 161 -7.41 19.71 -15.99
CA ARG A 161 -8.76 20.22 -16.25
C ARG A 161 -8.84 21.73 -16.07
N ARG A 162 -8.30 22.26 -14.97
CA ARG A 162 -8.29 23.71 -14.72
C ARG A 162 -7.48 24.47 -15.77
N LEU A 163 -6.27 23.99 -16.08
CA LEU A 163 -5.40 24.62 -17.07
C LEU A 163 -6.04 24.60 -18.46
N LEU A 164 -6.59 23.47 -18.88
CA LEU A 164 -7.20 23.34 -20.20
C LEU A 164 -8.48 24.18 -20.32
N ASN A 165 -9.33 24.20 -19.29
CA ASN A 165 -10.50 25.08 -19.26
C ASN A 165 -10.13 26.57 -19.30
N GLN A 166 -9.03 26.95 -18.65
CA GLN A 166 -8.56 28.34 -18.69
C GLN A 166 -8.17 28.76 -20.11
N GLU A 167 -7.43 27.90 -20.83
CA GLU A 167 -7.03 28.20 -22.21
C GLU A 167 -8.21 28.18 -23.18
N LEU A 168 -9.11 27.19 -23.05
CA LEU A 168 -10.33 27.10 -23.86
C LEU A 168 -11.27 28.30 -23.65
N GLY A 169 -11.34 28.83 -22.43
CA GLY A 169 -12.15 30.01 -22.12
C GLY A 169 -11.73 31.26 -22.88
N THR A 170 -10.49 31.31 -23.39
CA THR A 170 -10.03 32.40 -24.27
C THR A 170 -10.78 32.42 -25.60
N ASN A 171 -11.32 31.28 -26.02
CA ASN A 171 -12.09 31.09 -27.25
C ASN A 171 -13.59 30.84 -26.96
N ASP A 172 -14.11 31.29 -25.81
CA ASP A 172 -15.49 31.06 -25.33
C ASP A 172 -15.91 29.57 -25.26
N LEU A 173 -14.93 28.67 -25.11
CA LEU A 173 -15.13 27.22 -25.02
C LEU A 173 -14.84 26.70 -23.60
N SER A 174 -15.43 25.57 -23.25
CA SER A 174 -15.15 24.82 -22.02
C SER A 174 -15.09 23.33 -22.31
N LEU A 175 -14.38 22.56 -21.49
CA LEU A 175 -14.38 21.10 -21.58
C LEU A 175 -15.79 20.50 -21.46
N ASP A 176 -16.71 21.19 -20.80
CA ASP A 176 -18.09 20.74 -20.64
C ASP A 176 -18.98 21.10 -21.85
N THR A 177 -18.55 22.06 -22.68
CA THR A 177 -19.29 22.50 -23.89
C THR A 177 -18.73 21.90 -25.18
N ILE A 178 -17.48 21.41 -25.17
CA ILE A 178 -16.86 20.72 -26.30
C ILE A 178 -17.52 19.37 -26.53
N ASP A 179 -17.68 18.99 -27.80
CA ASP A 179 -18.21 17.68 -28.15
C ASP A 179 -17.31 16.54 -27.62
N ALA A 180 -17.93 15.61 -26.91
CA ALA A 180 -17.30 14.40 -26.42
C ALA A 180 -16.75 13.52 -27.56
N GLN A 181 -17.29 13.60 -28.78
CA GLN A 181 -16.74 12.89 -29.94
C GLN A 181 -15.40 13.46 -30.38
N LEU A 182 -15.27 14.79 -30.44
CA LEU A 182 -14.04 15.48 -30.80
C LEU A 182 -12.92 15.19 -29.77
N LEU A 183 -13.24 15.21 -28.47
CA LEU A 183 -12.30 14.79 -27.43
C LEU A 183 -11.84 13.34 -27.59
N LYS A 184 -12.76 12.41 -27.91
CA LYS A 184 -12.40 11.01 -28.17
C LYS A 184 -11.53 10.87 -29.41
N HIS A 185 -11.80 11.64 -30.46
CA HIS A 185 -11.01 11.63 -31.68
C HIS A 185 -9.57 12.09 -31.40
N TYR A 186 -9.41 13.21 -30.70
CA TYR A 186 -8.10 13.73 -30.28
C TYR A 186 -7.32 12.73 -29.42
N VAL A 187 -7.98 12.13 -28.42
CA VAL A 187 -7.39 11.07 -27.58
C VAL A 187 -6.92 9.88 -28.42
N GLY A 188 -7.74 9.44 -29.38
CA GLY A 188 -7.42 8.34 -30.29
C GLY A 188 -6.23 8.63 -31.20
N GLN A 189 -6.20 9.80 -31.84
CA GLN A 189 -5.09 10.23 -32.70
C GLN A 189 -3.76 10.29 -31.93
N HIS A 190 -3.80 10.73 -30.67
CA HIS A 190 -2.62 10.89 -29.83
C HIS A 190 -2.25 9.63 -29.01
N LYS A 191 -2.89 8.48 -29.28
CA LYS A 191 -2.63 7.19 -28.60
C LYS A 191 -2.81 7.25 -27.08
N LEU A 192 -3.72 8.10 -26.61
CA LEU A 192 -4.08 8.21 -25.21
C LEU A 192 -5.20 7.22 -24.87
N THR A 193 -5.21 6.74 -23.63
CA THR A 193 -6.20 5.74 -23.18
C THR A 193 -7.56 6.33 -22.83
N SER A 194 -7.60 7.60 -22.39
CA SER A 194 -8.82 8.29 -21.99
C SER A 194 -8.63 9.80 -21.98
N VAL A 195 -9.73 10.54 -21.83
CA VAL A 195 -9.69 12.00 -21.58
C VAL A 195 -8.98 12.30 -20.27
N ASP A 196 -9.16 11.49 -19.23
CA ASP A 196 -8.42 11.66 -17.97
C ASP A 196 -6.91 11.48 -18.19
N ALA A 197 -6.48 10.59 -19.09
CA ALA A 197 -5.06 10.48 -19.43
C ALA A 197 -4.53 11.75 -20.11
N LEU A 198 -5.33 12.37 -21.00
CA LEU A 198 -4.99 13.68 -21.59
C LEU A 198 -4.85 14.75 -20.50
N LEU A 199 -5.84 14.85 -19.60
CA LEU A 199 -5.83 15.82 -18.51
C LEU A 199 -4.66 15.58 -17.57
N ALA A 200 -4.34 14.33 -17.25
CA ALA A 200 -3.17 13.98 -16.44
C ALA A 200 -1.86 14.40 -17.12
N GLU A 201 -1.72 14.24 -18.44
CA GLU A 201 -0.52 14.70 -19.17
C GLU A 201 -0.40 16.22 -19.21
N VAL A 202 -1.52 16.94 -19.34
CA VAL A 202 -1.56 18.40 -19.27
C VAL A 202 -1.19 18.88 -17.87
N GLY A 203 -1.80 18.31 -16.82
CA GLY A 203 -1.51 18.67 -15.44
C GLY A 203 -0.08 18.31 -15.00
N ALA A 204 0.49 17.24 -15.54
CA ALA A 204 1.90 16.89 -15.33
C ALA A 204 2.88 17.73 -16.19
N GLY A 205 2.39 18.61 -17.07
CA GLY A 205 3.22 19.45 -17.94
C GLY A 205 3.88 18.72 -19.11
N LYS A 206 3.50 17.46 -19.40
CA LYS A 206 3.97 16.73 -20.59
C LYS A 206 3.39 17.30 -21.88
N ARG A 207 2.21 17.92 -21.79
CA ARG A 207 1.54 18.64 -22.88
C ARG A 207 1.17 20.04 -22.41
N LEU A 208 1.34 21.02 -23.28
CA LEU A 208 0.93 22.40 -23.01
C LEU A 208 -0.56 22.54 -23.23
N ALA A 209 -1.27 23.04 -22.22
CA ALA A 209 -2.72 23.27 -22.27
C ALA A 209 -3.12 24.11 -23.50
N TYR A 210 -2.36 25.16 -23.81
CA TYR A 210 -2.59 26.05 -24.95
C TYR A 210 -2.61 25.33 -26.30
N ILE A 211 -1.64 24.42 -26.54
CA ILE A 211 -1.55 23.68 -27.81
C ILE A 211 -2.75 22.74 -27.96
N VAL A 212 -3.11 22.07 -26.86
CA VAL A 212 -4.27 21.17 -26.84
C VAL A 212 -5.56 21.96 -27.08
N ALA A 213 -5.75 23.08 -26.38
CA ALA A 213 -6.91 23.96 -26.54
C ALA A 213 -7.05 24.48 -27.97
N THR A 214 -5.94 24.93 -28.57
CA THR A 214 -5.93 25.44 -29.96
C THR A 214 -6.33 24.34 -30.95
N ALA A 215 -5.76 23.14 -30.83
CA ALA A 215 -6.11 22.02 -31.70
C ALA A 215 -7.60 21.64 -31.58
N LEU A 216 -8.11 21.55 -30.34
CA LEU A 216 -9.52 21.25 -30.10
C LEU A 216 -10.46 22.34 -30.65
N SER A 217 -10.06 23.61 -30.58
CA SER A 217 -10.85 24.72 -31.12
C SER A 217 -10.87 24.73 -32.65
N GLN A 218 -9.75 24.41 -33.31
CA GLN A 218 -9.67 24.35 -34.77
C GLN A 218 -10.57 23.25 -35.34
N ASP A 219 -10.47 22.04 -34.78
CA ASP A 219 -11.29 20.89 -35.17
C ASP A 219 -12.79 21.17 -34.96
N ALA A 220 -13.17 21.95 -33.93
CA ALA A 220 -14.56 22.32 -33.66
C ALA A 220 -15.12 23.27 -34.75
N THR A 221 -14.33 24.26 -35.18
CA THR A 221 -14.71 25.13 -36.31
C THR A 221 -14.81 24.39 -37.64
N ASP A 222 -13.96 23.38 -37.86
CA ASP A 222 -13.97 22.61 -39.11
C ASP A 222 -15.19 21.67 -39.22
N GLU A 223 -15.68 21.11 -38.11
CA GLU A 223 -16.94 20.33 -38.09
C GLU A 223 -18.20 21.21 -38.25
N GLU A 224 -18.22 22.41 -37.67
CA GLU A 224 -19.29 23.39 -37.93
C GLU A 224 -19.32 23.85 -39.40
N GLY A 225 -18.16 23.93 -40.06
CA GLY A 225 -18.03 24.24 -41.48
C GLY A 225 -18.56 23.13 -42.39
N GLN A 226 -18.33 21.86 -42.04
CA GLN A 226 -18.81 20.70 -42.81
C GLN A 226 -20.31 20.44 -42.64
N THR A 227 -20.87 20.67 -41.46
CA THR A 227 -22.32 20.52 -41.22
C THR A 227 -23.16 21.61 -41.92
N LYS A 228 -22.63 22.83 -42.08
CA LYS A 228 -23.30 23.89 -42.87
C LYS A 228 -23.28 23.65 -44.39
N ALA A 229 -22.32 22.87 -44.89
CA ALA A 229 -22.18 22.60 -46.33
C ALA A 229 -23.19 21.57 -46.87
N ILE A 230 -23.93 20.88 -45.99
CA ILE A 230 -24.94 19.86 -46.34
C ILE A 230 -26.36 20.40 -46.12
N GLY A 231 -26.59 21.69 -46.39
CA GLY A 231 -27.94 22.26 -46.48
C GLY A 231 -28.70 21.69 -47.70
N PRO A 232 -30.03 21.51 -47.63
CA PRO A 232 -30.76 20.68 -48.58
C PRO A 232 -30.72 21.28 -49.98
N MET A 233 -30.34 20.46 -50.96
CA MET A 233 -30.79 20.66 -52.33
C MET A 233 -32.27 20.30 -52.37
N GLU A 234 -33.13 21.30 -52.24
CA GLU A 234 -34.42 21.51 -52.94
C GLU A 234 -35.28 22.56 -52.23
#